data_AF-A0A0M2NI99-F1
#
_entry.id   AF-A0A0M2NI99-F1
#
_cell.length_a   1.000
_cell.length_b   1.000
_cell.length_c   1.000
_cell.angle_alpha   90.00
_cell.angle_beta   90.00
_cell.angle_gamma   90.00
#
_symmetry.space_group_name_H-M   'P 1'
#
loop_
_entity.id
_entity.type
_entity.pdbx_description
1 polymer ?
#
loop_
_entity_poly.entity_id
_entity_poly.type
_entity_poly.pdbx_seq_one_letter_code
_entity_poly.pdbx_strand_id
1 'polypeptide(L)'
;MAQQFCLVGALALAALVSTRTGGLDISIGGMMALSAMIFAMYTSADNPVAGFLMALVICVALGFLNGLFIMVLRIPSLLVTVASAMLIRGISMWASNGMSIDLPQEWKSMSIAAPVLALCISVGIVIFLLWRTGGFSRDKKSIYGKVKFFWIYGLIAVIGVLAGWAAAICFGSANAGIGSGSSNEMILLFIFAVISASGLLKSNWIALAWVLLMAILWTIHDQAMILLQLNPFSMMVSNASWVFILMAVMSIAKHSWKKPMWETLNP
;
A
#
# COMPACT_ATOMS: atom_id res chain seq x y z
N MET A 1 -21.85 11.83 6.94
CA MET A 1 -21.97 10.45 7.48
C MET A 1 -22.00 9.38 6.37
N ALA A 2 -22.98 9.38 5.46
CA ALA A 2 -23.08 8.37 4.39
C ALA A 2 -21.82 8.28 3.49
N GLN A 3 -21.22 9.42 3.15
CA GLN A 3 -20.01 9.47 2.32
C GLN A 3 -18.79 8.86 3.02
N GLN A 4 -18.56 9.21 4.29
CA GLN A 4 -17.47 8.63 5.11
C GLN A 4 -17.66 7.11 5.27
N PHE A 5 -18.91 6.64 5.44
CA PHE A 5 -19.21 5.22 5.47
C PHE A 5 -18.85 4.51 4.17
N CYS A 6 -19.14 5.12 3.01
CA CYS A 6 -18.79 4.52 1.71
C CYS A 6 -17.28 4.41 1.50
N LEU A 7 -16.52 5.44 1.91
CA LEU A 7 -15.06 5.44 1.80
C LEU A 7 -14.40 4.43 2.73
N VAL A 8 -14.81 4.41 4.01
CA VAL A 8 -14.29 3.45 5.00
C VAL A 8 -14.76 2.03 4.67
N GLY A 9 -15.97 1.88 4.13
CA GLY A 9 -16.51 0.60 3.67
C GLY A 9 -15.69 0.00 2.53
N ALA A 10 -15.29 0.79 1.53
CA ALA A 10 -14.42 0.33 0.45
C ALA A 10 -13.04 -0.11 0.97
N LEU A 11 -12.45 0.62 1.91
CA LEU A 11 -11.23 0.24 2.61
C LEU A 11 -11.39 -1.09 3.38
N ALA A 12 -12.49 -1.24 4.11
CA ALA A 12 -12.78 -2.46 4.87
C ALA A 12 -12.98 -3.69 3.96
N LEU A 13 -13.60 -3.52 2.79
CA LEU A 13 -13.75 -4.58 1.80
C LEU A 13 -12.42 -5.02 1.21
N ALA A 14 -11.52 -4.08 0.92
CA ALA A 14 -10.17 -4.42 0.48
C ALA A 14 -9.35 -5.12 1.56
N ALA A 15 -9.48 -4.68 2.82
CA ALA A 15 -8.88 -5.36 3.97
C ALA A 15 -9.43 -6.80 4.14
N LEU A 16 -10.73 -7.01 3.91
CA LEU A 16 -11.33 -8.35 3.90
C LEU A 16 -10.75 -9.23 2.79
N VAL A 17 -10.69 -8.73 1.56
CA VAL A 17 -10.13 -9.51 0.42
C VAL A 17 -8.66 -9.86 0.67
N SER A 18 -7.87 -8.90 1.14
CA SER A 18 -6.44 -9.11 1.39
C SER A 18 -6.20 -10.13 2.51
N THR A 19 -6.84 -9.98 3.67
CA THR A 19 -6.69 -10.94 4.78
C THR A 19 -7.08 -12.37 4.38
N ARG A 20 -8.10 -12.53 3.55
CA ARG A 20 -8.52 -13.84 3.04
C ARG A 20 -7.54 -14.44 2.02
N THR A 21 -6.80 -13.64 1.24
CA THR A 21 -5.69 -14.14 0.40
C THR A 21 -4.45 -14.57 1.18
N GLY A 22 -4.42 -14.35 2.48
CA GLY A 22 -3.26 -14.67 3.32
C GLY A 22 -2.14 -13.63 3.20
N GLY A 23 -2.46 -12.39 2.82
CA GLY A 23 -1.57 -11.25 2.91
C GLY A 23 -2.33 -9.98 3.27
N LEU A 24 -1.96 -9.31 4.36
CA LEU A 24 -2.54 -8.01 4.71
C LEU A 24 -2.04 -6.96 3.70
N ASP A 25 -2.96 -6.25 3.04
CA ASP A 25 -2.65 -5.17 2.08
C ASP A 25 -3.24 -3.84 2.55
N ILE A 26 -2.33 -2.94 2.95
CA ILE A 26 -2.65 -1.58 3.41
C ILE A 26 -2.36 -0.53 2.31
N SER A 27 -1.80 -0.95 1.16
CA SER A 27 -1.43 -0.04 0.08
C SER A 27 -2.60 0.71 -0.55
N ILE A 28 -3.83 0.23 -0.31
CA ILE A 28 -5.06 0.86 -0.78
C ILE A 28 -5.21 2.31 -0.33
N GLY A 29 -4.75 2.67 0.88
CA GLY A 29 -4.80 4.05 1.36
C GLY A 29 -3.96 4.98 0.48
N GLY A 30 -2.75 4.55 0.09
CA GLY A 30 -1.90 5.27 -0.85
C GLY A 30 -2.49 5.32 -2.26
N MET A 31 -3.05 4.21 -2.75
CA MET A 31 -3.69 4.16 -4.07
C MET A 31 -4.92 5.08 -4.16
N MET A 32 -5.69 5.20 -3.08
CA MET A 32 -6.78 6.17 -2.98
C MET A 32 -6.28 7.61 -3.10
N ALA A 33 -5.21 7.97 -2.37
CA ALA A 33 -4.62 9.30 -2.45
C ALA A 33 -4.13 9.63 -3.87
N LEU A 34 -3.40 8.70 -4.49
CA LEU A 34 -2.83 8.90 -5.83
C LEU A 34 -3.91 8.96 -6.91
N SER A 35 -4.90 8.07 -6.88
CA SER A 35 -6.00 8.06 -7.85
C SER A 35 -6.88 9.30 -7.72
N ALA A 36 -7.17 9.76 -6.50
CA ALA A 36 -7.86 11.03 -6.26
C ALA A 36 -7.09 12.20 -6.87
N MET A 37 -5.76 12.23 -6.68
CA MET A 37 -4.90 13.30 -7.18
C MET A 37 -4.83 13.35 -8.71
N ILE A 38 -4.59 12.19 -9.35
CA ILE A 38 -4.55 12.08 -10.81
C ILE A 38 -5.92 12.49 -11.40
N PHE A 39 -7.01 12.04 -10.79
CA PHE A 39 -8.34 12.41 -11.24
C PHE A 39 -8.58 13.92 -11.14
N ALA A 40 -8.22 14.55 -10.03
CA ALA A 40 -8.38 16.00 -9.86
C ALA A 40 -7.55 16.80 -10.88
N MET A 41 -6.28 16.44 -11.10
CA MET A 41 -5.40 17.11 -12.07
C MET A 41 -5.97 17.11 -13.48
N TYR A 42 -6.46 15.97 -13.94
CA TYR A 42 -7.02 15.83 -15.28
C TYR A 42 -8.42 16.46 -15.40
N THR A 43 -9.19 16.47 -14.32
CA THR A 43 -10.50 17.13 -14.28
C THR A 43 -10.35 18.65 -14.33
N SER A 44 -9.32 19.21 -13.67
CA SER A 44 -8.97 20.64 -13.80
C SER A 44 -8.51 21.03 -15.21
N ALA A 45 -8.11 20.06 -16.03
CA ALA A 45 -7.71 20.24 -17.43
C ALA A 45 -8.81 19.79 -18.43
N ASP A 46 -10.09 19.77 -18.00
CA ASP A 46 -11.27 19.38 -18.80
C ASP A 46 -11.24 17.96 -19.40
N ASN A 47 -10.43 17.05 -18.83
CA ASN A 47 -10.29 15.67 -19.32
C ASN A 47 -10.54 14.61 -18.23
N PRO A 48 -11.72 14.58 -17.57
CA PRO A 48 -12.00 13.71 -16.42
C PRO A 48 -11.93 12.21 -16.75
N VAL A 49 -12.32 11.82 -17.97
CA VAL A 49 -12.27 10.42 -18.43
C VAL A 49 -10.83 9.93 -18.53
N ALA A 50 -9.95 10.76 -19.10
CA ALA A 50 -8.52 10.45 -19.17
C ALA A 50 -7.91 10.35 -17.76
N GLY A 51 -8.33 11.22 -16.83
CA GLY A 51 -7.91 11.15 -15.43
C GLY A 51 -8.25 9.83 -14.75
N PHE A 52 -9.50 9.36 -14.92
CA PHE A 52 -9.92 8.07 -14.36
C PHE A 52 -9.16 6.88 -14.97
N LEU A 53 -8.99 6.86 -16.30
CA LEU A 53 -8.27 5.79 -16.99
C LEU A 53 -6.79 5.76 -16.60
N MET A 54 -6.14 6.93 -16.50
CA MET A 54 -4.75 7.04 -16.08
C MET A 54 -4.57 6.58 -14.62
N ALA A 55 -5.47 6.99 -13.73
CA ALA A 55 -5.47 6.53 -12.34
C ALA A 55 -5.61 5.00 -12.27
N LEU A 56 -6.49 4.41 -13.09
CA LEU A 56 -6.71 2.97 -13.16
C LEU A 56 -5.43 2.25 -13.62
N VAL A 57 -4.83 2.67 -14.74
CA VAL A 57 -3.63 2.04 -15.28
C VAL A 57 -2.47 2.09 -14.28
N ILE A 58 -2.22 3.25 -13.66
CA ILE A 58 -1.11 3.44 -12.73
C ILE A 58 -1.31 2.63 -11.45
N CYS A 59 -2.48 2.73 -10.82
CA CYS A 59 -2.74 1.99 -9.58
C CYS A 59 -2.76 0.48 -9.79
N VAL A 60 -3.33 -0.02 -10.90
CA VAL A 60 -3.30 -1.45 -11.23
C VAL A 60 -1.87 -1.93 -11.44
N ALA A 61 -1.02 -1.16 -12.14
CA ALA A 61 0.40 -1.49 -12.28
C ALA A 61 1.10 -1.56 -10.91
N LEU A 62 0.83 -0.60 -10.02
CA LEU A 62 1.37 -0.60 -8.64
C LEU A 62 0.86 -1.78 -7.81
N GLY A 63 -0.41 -2.17 -7.96
CA GLY A 63 -0.95 -3.37 -7.32
C GLY A 63 -0.25 -4.64 -7.78
N PHE A 64 -0.01 -4.76 -9.09
CA PHE A 64 0.76 -5.88 -9.63
C PHE A 64 2.22 -5.88 -9.16
N LEU A 65 2.86 -4.72 -9.05
CA LEU A 65 4.21 -4.60 -8.48
C LEU A 65 4.24 -5.07 -7.02
N ASN A 66 3.24 -4.72 -6.21
CA ASN A 66 3.12 -5.19 -4.83
C ASN A 66 3.00 -6.73 -4.79
N GLY A 67 2.13 -7.30 -5.62
CA GLY A 67 1.98 -8.75 -5.76
C GLY A 67 3.28 -9.43 -6.21
N LEU A 68 4.01 -8.82 -7.13
CA LEU A 68 5.30 -9.32 -7.63
C LEU A 68 6.37 -9.34 -6.54
N PHE A 69 6.53 -8.24 -5.80
CA PHE A 69 7.51 -8.17 -4.71
C PHE A 69 7.24 -9.22 -3.63
N ILE A 70 5.98 -9.44 -3.27
CA ILE A 70 5.60 -10.45 -2.28
C ILE A 70 5.92 -11.87 -2.80
N MET A 71 5.61 -12.17 -4.05
CA MET A 71 5.83 -13.48 -4.64
C MET A 71 7.32 -13.81 -4.88
N VAL A 72 8.07 -12.85 -5.40
CA VAL A 72 9.48 -13.04 -5.79
C VAL A 72 10.40 -12.95 -4.59
N LEU A 73 10.28 -11.88 -3.79
CA LEU A 73 11.19 -11.61 -2.67
C LEU A 73 10.81 -12.34 -1.38
N ARG A 74 9.64 -12.99 -1.32
CA ARG A 74 9.11 -13.75 -0.17
C ARG A 74 9.11 -12.96 1.15
N ILE A 75 8.92 -11.66 1.04
CA ILE A 75 8.83 -10.73 2.18
C ILE A 75 7.38 -10.74 2.70
N PRO A 76 7.14 -10.59 4.01
CA PRO A 76 5.79 -10.43 4.55
C PRO A 76 5.00 -9.34 3.81
N SER A 77 3.76 -9.64 3.40
CA SER A 77 2.95 -8.74 2.57
C SER A 77 2.65 -7.40 3.24
N LEU A 78 2.52 -7.39 4.56
CA LEU A 78 2.29 -6.17 5.34
C LEU A 78 3.42 -5.15 5.15
N LEU A 79 4.67 -5.63 5.17
CA LEU A 79 5.85 -4.77 4.99
C LEU A 79 5.87 -4.14 3.61
N VAL A 80 5.67 -4.95 2.57
CA VAL A 80 5.63 -4.47 1.18
C VAL A 80 4.51 -3.46 1.00
N THR A 81 3.31 -3.76 1.50
CA THR A 81 2.12 -2.96 1.20
C THR A 81 2.09 -1.65 1.96
N VAL A 82 2.51 -1.60 3.22
CA VAL A 82 2.60 -0.30 3.92
C VAL A 82 3.73 0.54 3.34
N ALA A 83 4.90 -0.04 3.03
CA ALA A 83 6.01 0.71 2.43
C ALA A 83 5.62 1.27 1.05
N SER A 84 4.87 0.49 0.26
CA SER A 84 4.30 0.92 -1.01
C SER A 84 3.25 2.01 -0.82
N ALA A 85 2.37 1.90 0.18
CA ALA A 85 1.40 2.95 0.52
C ALA A 85 2.10 4.30 0.73
N MET A 86 3.24 4.28 1.44
CA MET A 86 4.02 5.48 1.73
C MET A 86 4.68 6.08 0.49
N LEU A 87 5.31 5.25 -0.35
CA LEU A 87 5.90 5.71 -1.62
C LEU A 87 4.85 6.33 -2.52
N ILE A 88 3.72 5.65 -2.71
CA ILE A 88 2.60 6.11 -3.54
C ILE A 88 2.07 7.44 -3.02
N ARG A 89 1.96 7.57 -1.70
CA ARG A 89 1.50 8.81 -1.06
C ARG A 89 2.52 9.94 -1.20
N GLY A 90 3.80 9.65 -1.05
CA GLY A 90 4.87 10.58 -1.40
C GLY A 90 4.69 11.08 -2.83
N ILE A 91 4.59 10.18 -3.81
CA ILE A 91 4.40 10.53 -5.22
C ILE A 91 3.18 11.44 -5.40
N SER A 92 2.07 11.17 -4.69
CA SER A 92 0.89 12.03 -4.73
C SER A 92 1.13 13.44 -4.16
N MET A 93 1.91 13.57 -3.07
CA MET A 93 2.31 14.87 -2.53
C MET A 93 3.22 15.64 -3.47
N TRP A 94 4.17 14.96 -4.12
CA TRP A 94 5.05 15.58 -5.09
C TRP A 94 4.27 16.10 -6.29
N ALA A 95 3.37 15.27 -6.83
CA ALA A 95 2.55 15.65 -7.96
C ALA A 95 1.69 16.89 -7.63
N SER A 96 1.23 17.03 -6.39
CA SER A 96 0.39 18.17 -5.96
C SER A 96 1.16 19.34 -5.36
N ASN A 97 2.50 19.30 -5.31
CA ASN A 97 3.34 20.23 -4.54
C ASN A 97 2.86 20.42 -3.08
N GLY A 98 2.28 19.38 -2.48
CA GLY A 98 1.72 19.42 -1.12
C GLY A 98 0.40 20.20 -1.00
N MET A 99 -0.12 20.75 -2.10
CA MET A 99 -1.39 21.48 -2.15
C MET A 99 -2.55 20.53 -2.44
N SER A 100 -3.76 20.94 -2.06
CA SER A 100 -5.00 20.26 -2.47
C SER A 100 -5.46 20.84 -3.82
N ILE A 101 -5.97 19.98 -4.69
CA ILE A 101 -6.52 20.39 -6.00
C ILE A 101 -8.04 20.34 -5.91
N ASP A 102 -8.70 21.48 -6.07
CA ASP A 102 -10.15 21.57 -6.04
C ASP A 102 -10.77 21.09 -7.35
N LEU A 103 -11.88 20.35 -7.23
CA LEU A 103 -12.67 19.93 -8.38
C LEU A 103 -13.67 21.02 -8.80
N PRO A 104 -14.03 21.09 -10.10
CA PRO A 104 -15.10 21.96 -10.58
C PRO A 104 -16.42 21.74 -9.84
N GLN A 105 -17.23 22.79 -9.73
CA GLN A 105 -18.49 22.80 -8.95
C GLN A 105 -19.48 21.70 -9.39
N GLU A 106 -19.47 21.34 -10.68
CA GLU A 106 -20.31 20.30 -11.27
C GLU A 106 -20.10 18.94 -10.60
N TRP A 107 -18.84 18.59 -10.31
CA TRP A 107 -18.49 17.32 -9.65
C TRP A 107 -18.89 17.31 -8.18
N LYS A 108 -18.85 18.47 -7.50
CA LYS A 108 -19.26 18.60 -6.09
C LYS A 108 -20.76 18.28 -5.90
N SER A 109 -21.58 18.47 -6.94
CA SER A 109 -23.01 18.10 -6.91
C SER A 109 -23.25 16.58 -6.85
N MET A 110 -22.30 15.76 -7.32
CA MET A 110 -22.36 14.29 -7.31
C MET A 110 -21.78 13.67 -6.03
N SER A 111 -21.49 14.48 -5.00
CA SER A 111 -20.77 14.09 -3.79
C SER A 111 -21.39 12.92 -3.01
N ILE A 112 -22.68 12.62 -3.18
CA ILE A 112 -23.34 11.46 -2.55
C ILE A 112 -23.41 10.26 -3.50
N ALA A 113 -23.72 10.49 -4.77
CA ALA A 113 -23.91 9.41 -5.75
C ALA A 113 -22.59 8.68 -6.06
N ALA A 114 -21.48 9.40 -6.21
CA ALA A 114 -20.19 8.80 -6.58
C ALA A 114 -19.62 7.83 -5.52
N PRO A 115 -19.60 8.16 -4.21
CA PRO A 115 -19.18 7.19 -3.19
C PRO A 115 -20.06 5.96 -3.06
N VAL A 116 -21.38 6.11 -3.23
CA VAL A 116 -22.31 4.97 -3.20
C VAL A 116 -22.05 4.05 -4.40
N LEU A 117 -21.87 4.61 -5.60
CA LEU A 117 -21.54 3.84 -6.81
C LEU A 117 -20.22 3.09 -6.65
N ALA A 118 -19.18 3.76 -6.15
CA ALA A 118 -17.88 3.14 -5.90
C ALA A 118 -17.97 2.00 -4.88
N LEU A 119 -18.74 2.17 -3.81
CA LEU A 119 -18.97 1.12 -2.82
C LEU A 119 -19.73 -0.07 -3.44
N CYS A 120 -20.82 0.18 -4.18
CA CYS A 120 -21.61 -0.87 -4.84
C CYS A 120 -20.76 -1.68 -5.84
N ILE A 121 -19.94 -1.01 -6.66
CA ILE A 121 -19.02 -1.69 -7.58
C ILE A 121 -17.99 -2.50 -6.80
N SER A 122 -17.41 -1.93 -5.74
CA SER A 122 -16.43 -2.63 -4.89
C SER A 122 -17.05 -3.88 -4.24
N VAL A 123 -18.27 -3.79 -3.72
CA VAL A 123 -19.03 -4.93 -3.19
C VAL A 123 -19.29 -5.96 -4.29
N GLY A 124 -19.70 -5.54 -5.49
CA GLY A 124 -19.92 -6.42 -6.63
C GLY A 124 -18.66 -7.20 -7.03
N ILE A 125 -17.50 -6.54 -7.07
CA ILE A 125 -16.19 -7.16 -7.33
C ILE A 125 -15.89 -8.21 -6.24
N VAL A 126 -16.10 -7.89 -4.97
CA VAL A 126 -15.85 -8.79 -3.84
C VAL A 126 -16.78 -10.00 -3.88
N ILE A 127 -18.08 -9.82 -4.14
CA ILE A 127 -19.06 -10.90 -4.26
C ILE A 127 -18.71 -11.80 -5.44
N PHE A 128 -18.38 -11.23 -6.60
CA PHE A 128 -17.95 -11.99 -7.77
C PHE A 128 -16.70 -12.82 -7.47
N LEU A 129 -15.74 -12.26 -6.74
CA LEU A 129 -14.54 -12.97 -6.31
C LEU A 129 -14.85 -14.12 -5.35
N LEU A 130 -15.70 -13.89 -4.35
CA LEU A 130 -16.14 -14.92 -3.42
C LEU A 130 -16.86 -16.06 -4.15
N TRP A 131 -17.73 -15.72 -5.12
CA TRP A 131 -18.45 -16.68 -5.94
C TRP A 131 -17.52 -17.50 -6.85
N ARG A 132 -16.60 -16.84 -7.56
CA ARG A 132 -15.69 -17.50 -8.51
C ARG A 132 -14.58 -18.30 -7.85
N THR A 133 -14.16 -17.93 -6.64
CA THR A 133 -13.10 -18.66 -5.93
C THR A 133 -13.63 -19.81 -5.08
N GLY A 134 -14.93 -19.88 -4.79
CA GLY A 134 -15.58 -20.98 -4.05
C GLY A 134 -15.10 -21.13 -2.60
N GLY A 135 -14.26 -20.20 -2.13
CA GLY A 135 -13.49 -20.28 -0.90
C GLY A 135 -12.06 -19.79 -1.14
N PHE A 136 -11.55 -18.93 -0.25
CA PHE A 136 -10.16 -18.50 -0.27
C PHE A 136 -9.24 -19.66 0.17
N SER A 137 -9.00 -20.63 -0.73
CA SER A 137 -8.12 -21.74 -0.43
C SER A 137 -6.68 -21.25 -0.32
N ARG A 138 -6.04 -21.59 0.79
CA ARG A 138 -4.75 -21.10 1.29
C ARG A 138 -3.54 -21.71 0.57
N ASP A 139 -3.73 -22.26 -0.63
CA ASP A 139 -2.70 -23.06 -1.28
C ASP A 139 -1.69 -22.20 -2.07
N LYS A 140 -0.76 -21.60 -1.34
CA LYS A 140 0.35 -20.78 -1.89
C LYS A 140 1.40 -21.60 -2.64
N LYS A 141 1.31 -22.94 -2.68
CA LYS A 141 2.36 -23.81 -3.27
C LYS A 141 2.16 -24.06 -4.77
N SER A 142 0.92 -24.10 -5.26
CA SER A 142 0.60 -24.34 -6.67
C SER A 142 0.84 -23.10 -7.56
N ILE A 143 1.27 -23.30 -8.82
CA ILE A 143 1.37 -22.24 -9.85
C ILE A 143 0.04 -21.48 -9.97
N TYR A 144 -1.08 -22.20 -9.92
CA TYR A 144 -2.42 -21.61 -9.93
C TYR A 144 -2.69 -20.72 -8.70
N GLY A 145 -2.13 -21.08 -7.54
CA GLY A 145 -2.22 -20.27 -6.33
C GLY A 145 -1.44 -18.94 -6.44
N LYS A 146 -0.25 -18.97 -7.05
CA LYS A 146 0.55 -17.77 -7.32
C LYS A 146 -0.12 -16.82 -8.32
N VAL A 147 -0.66 -17.36 -9.42
CA VAL A 147 -1.38 -16.57 -10.42
C VAL A 147 -2.65 -15.96 -9.81
N LYS A 148 -3.43 -16.73 -9.05
CA LYS A 148 -4.60 -16.19 -8.32
C LYS A 148 -4.21 -15.08 -7.35
N PHE A 149 -3.10 -15.24 -6.63
CA PHE A 149 -2.58 -14.22 -5.72
C PHE A 149 -2.24 -12.92 -6.46
N PHE A 150 -1.53 -13.00 -7.59
CA PHE A 150 -1.19 -11.84 -8.42
C PHE A 150 -2.41 -11.03 -8.88
N TRP A 151 -3.45 -11.71 -9.38
CA TRP A 151 -4.68 -11.05 -9.84
C TRP A 151 -5.46 -10.35 -8.73
N ILE A 152 -5.43 -10.89 -7.51
CA ILE A 152 -6.18 -10.30 -6.40
C ILE A 152 -5.56 -8.96 -5.97
N TYR A 153 -4.24 -8.80 -6.01
CA TYR A 153 -3.60 -7.50 -5.75
C TYR A 153 -3.93 -6.44 -6.82
N GLY A 154 -4.03 -6.85 -8.09
CA GLY A 154 -4.53 -5.98 -9.16
C GLY A 154 -5.97 -5.52 -8.91
N LEU A 155 -6.84 -6.40 -8.40
CA LEU A 155 -8.22 -6.06 -8.09
C LEU A 155 -8.37 -5.19 -6.83
N ILE A 156 -7.54 -5.40 -5.80
CA ILE A 156 -7.46 -4.49 -4.65
C ILE A 156 -7.10 -3.08 -5.12
N ALA A 157 -6.20 -2.95 -6.09
CA ALA A 157 -5.88 -1.65 -6.68
C ALA A 157 -7.06 -1.01 -7.41
N VAL A 158 -7.90 -1.80 -8.11
CA VAL A 158 -9.14 -1.28 -8.73
C VAL A 158 -10.10 -0.73 -7.66
N ILE A 159 -10.28 -1.46 -6.54
CA ILE A 159 -11.09 -0.96 -5.41
C ILE A 159 -10.51 0.35 -4.86
N GLY A 160 -9.18 0.46 -4.76
CA GLY A 160 -8.49 1.69 -4.37
C GLY A 160 -8.75 2.87 -5.31
N VAL A 161 -8.76 2.63 -6.62
CA VAL A 161 -9.05 3.68 -7.63
C VAL A 161 -10.49 4.15 -7.53
N LEU A 162 -11.44 3.23 -7.41
CA LEU A 162 -12.86 3.55 -7.24
C LEU A 162 -13.09 4.37 -5.97
N ALA A 163 -12.43 3.98 -4.87
CA ALA A 163 -12.51 4.68 -3.60
C ALA A 163 -11.83 6.07 -3.64
N GLY A 164 -10.71 6.23 -4.35
CA GLY A 164 -10.04 7.52 -4.53
C GLY A 164 -10.83 8.48 -5.44
N TRP A 165 -11.40 7.97 -6.54
CA TRP A 165 -12.31 8.73 -7.39
C TRP A 165 -13.53 9.24 -6.61
N ALA A 166 -14.18 8.35 -5.85
CA ALA A 166 -15.27 8.71 -4.95
C ALA A 166 -14.86 9.73 -3.88
N ALA A 167 -13.66 9.59 -3.31
CA ALA A 167 -13.15 10.51 -2.31
C ALA A 167 -12.94 11.91 -2.88
N ALA A 168 -12.33 12.02 -4.06
CA ALA A 168 -12.12 13.30 -4.73
C ALA A 168 -13.44 14.04 -4.99
N ILE A 169 -14.48 13.32 -5.43
CA ILE A 169 -15.82 13.88 -5.68
C ILE A 169 -16.53 14.23 -4.36
N CYS A 170 -16.39 13.39 -3.33
CA CYS A 170 -17.00 13.62 -2.03
C CYS A 170 -16.43 14.86 -1.33
N PHE A 171 -15.10 14.98 -1.28
CA PHE A 171 -14.43 16.08 -0.60
C PHE A 171 -14.40 17.34 -1.47
N GLY A 172 -14.71 17.21 -2.77
CA GLY A 172 -14.65 18.31 -3.73
C GLY A 172 -13.24 18.82 -3.99
N SER A 173 -12.24 18.12 -3.44
CA SER A 173 -10.82 18.37 -3.59
C SER A 173 -10.05 17.06 -3.44
N ALA A 174 -8.90 16.97 -4.10
CA ALA A 174 -7.95 15.90 -3.89
C ALA A 174 -6.79 16.39 -3.04
N ASN A 175 -6.50 15.65 -1.98
CA ASN A 175 -5.36 15.88 -1.09
C ASN A 175 -4.61 14.55 -0.93
N ALA A 176 -3.27 14.61 -0.85
CA ALA A 176 -2.44 13.47 -0.52
C ALA A 176 -2.70 12.88 0.89
N GLY A 177 -3.54 13.54 1.71
CA GLY A 177 -4.08 13.02 2.98
C GLY A 177 -5.24 12.02 2.85
N ILE A 178 -5.84 11.88 1.67
CA ILE A 178 -7.00 10.98 1.49
C ILE A 178 -6.57 9.52 1.71
N GLY A 179 -7.30 8.79 2.55
CA GLY A 179 -7.03 7.37 2.80
C GLY A 179 -5.87 7.11 3.77
N SER A 180 -5.36 8.14 4.47
CA SER A 180 -4.34 7.94 5.48
C SER A 180 -4.90 7.52 6.84
N GLY A 181 -4.45 6.39 7.36
CA GLY A 181 -4.32 6.24 8.80
C GLY A 181 -3.17 7.12 9.30
N SER A 182 -3.23 7.51 10.57
CA SER A 182 -2.29 8.40 11.26
C SER A 182 -0.79 8.17 10.96
N SER A 183 0.06 9.14 11.33
CA SER A 183 1.53 9.06 11.36
C SER A 183 2.12 7.77 11.97
N ASN A 184 1.30 7.00 12.71
CA ASN A 184 1.65 5.71 13.31
C ASN A 184 1.91 4.58 12.29
N GLU A 185 1.49 4.71 11.02
CA GLU A 185 1.80 3.72 9.97
C GLU A 185 3.32 3.59 9.70
N MET A 186 4.08 4.69 9.83
CA MET A 186 5.55 4.70 9.72
C MET A 186 6.21 3.91 10.83
N ILE A 187 5.74 4.11 12.06
CA ILE A 187 6.27 3.44 13.24
C ILE A 187 5.96 1.94 13.16
N LEU A 188 4.76 1.58 12.70
CA LEU A 188 4.36 0.18 12.52
C LEU A 188 5.27 -0.54 11.50
N LEU A 189 5.58 0.10 10.37
CA LEU A 189 6.53 -0.41 9.37
C LEU A 189 7.91 -0.66 9.94
N PHE A 190 8.45 0.34 10.64
CA PHE A 190 9.76 0.26 11.25
C PHE A 190 9.81 -0.91 12.25
N ILE A 191 8.83 -1.00 13.15
CA ILE A 191 8.72 -2.08 14.14
C ILE A 191 8.67 -3.45 13.44
N PHE A 192 7.81 -3.64 12.44
CA PHE A 192 7.72 -4.93 11.75
C PHE A 192 8.97 -5.27 10.93
N ALA A 193 9.65 -4.28 10.35
CA ALA A 193 10.89 -4.50 9.60
C ALA A 193 12.00 -4.97 10.54
N VAL A 194 12.10 -4.34 11.72
CA VAL A 194 13.07 -4.69 12.75
C VAL A 194 12.78 -6.04 13.38
N ILE A 195 11.51 -6.36 13.70
CA ILE A 195 11.10 -7.67 14.23
C ILE A 195 11.36 -8.78 13.20
N SER A 196 11.10 -8.52 11.92
CA SER A 196 11.35 -9.49 10.86
C SER A 196 12.85 -9.76 10.67
N ALA A 197 13.70 -8.76 10.91
CA ALA A 197 15.16 -8.89 10.84
C ALA A 197 15.75 -9.57 12.08
N SER A 198 15.20 -9.28 13.27
CA SER A 198 15.71 -9.82 14.54
C SER A 198 15.53 -11.34 14.64
N GLY A 199 14.50 -11.90 14.00
CA GLY A 199 14.28 -13.35 13.93
C GLY A 199 15.36 -14.14 13.19
N LEU A 200 16.27 -13.48 12.46
CA LEU A 200 17.44 -14.13 11.83
C LEU A 200 18.62 -14.29 12.80
N LEU A 201 18.60 -13.61 13.95
CA LEU A 201 19.71 -13.57 14.89
C LEU A 201 19.52 -14.66 15.95
N LYS A 202 20.52 -15.54 16.12
CA LYS A 202 20.46 -16.69 17.03
C LYS A 202 20.48 -16.34 18.52
N SER A 203 21.00 -15.17 18.88
CA SER A 203 21.13 -14.72 20.27
C SER A 203 20.21 -13.55 20.55
N ASN A 204 19.46 -13.64 21.65
CA ASN A 204 18.55 -12.58 22.10
C ASN A 204 19.29 -11.26 22.36
N TRP A 205 20.56 -11.31 22.79
CA TRP A 205 21.38 -10.12 23.03
C TRP A 205 21.80 -9.43 21.73
N ILE A 206 22.10 -10.21 20.69
CA ILE A 206 22.43 -9.68 19.36
C ILE A 206 21.16 -9.10 18.71
N ALA A 207 20.01 -9.77 18.89
CA ALA A 207 18.71 -9.26 18.46
C ALA A 207 18.35 -7.93 19.13
N LEU A 208 18.58 -7.80 20.44
CA LEU A 208 18.37 -6.55 21.18
C LEU A 208 19.29 -5.43 20.68
N ALA A 209 20.59 -5.71 20.54
CA ALA A 209 21.56 -4.74 20.02
C ALA A 209 21.19 -4.28 18.60
N TRP A 210 20.72 -5.20 17.75
CA TRP A 210 20.23 -4.90 16.40
C TRP A 210 19.01 -3.97 16.40
N VAL A 211 18.02 -4.25 17.25
CA VAL A 211 16.80 -3.42 17.37
C VAL A 211 17.16 -2.00 17.80
N LEU A 212 18.03 -1.86 18.81
CA LEU A 212 18.48 -0.57 19.31
C LEU A 212 19.28 0.20 18.26
N LEU A 213 20.18 -0.47 17.53
CA LEU A 213 20.93 0.12 16.43
C LEU A 213 20.00 0.67 15.35
N MET A 214 19.00 -0.10 14.92
CA MET A 214 18.04 0.33 13.89
C MET A 214 17.19 1.50 14.37
N ALA A 215 16.81 1.56 15.66
CA ALA A 215 16.06 2.68 16.22
C ALA A 215 16.89 3.97 16.27
N ILE A 216 18.17 3.86 16.61
CA ILE A 216 19.11 4.99 16.54
C ILE A 216 19.28 5.47 15.10
N LEU A 217 19.52 4.57 14.15
CA LEU A 217 19.68 4.92 12.74
C LEU A 217 18.42 5.57 12.16
N TRP A 218 17.24 5.07 12.52
CA TRP A 218 15.96 5.67 12.12
C TRP A 218 15.83 7.10 12.67
N THR A 219 16.14 7.29 13.95
CA THR A 219 16.05 8.60 14.59
C THR A 219 17.04 9.59 13.98
N ILE A 220 18.28 9.16 13.73
CA ILE A 220 19.29 9.99 13.05
C ILE A 220 18.83 10.35 11.64
N HIS A 221 18.27 9.39 10.89
CA HIS A 221 17.73 9.62 9.56
C HIS A 221 16.61 10.65 9.59
N ASP A 222 15.59 10.48 10.44
CA ASP A 222 14.46 11.40 10.52
C ASP A 222 14.89 12.82 10.96
N GLN A 223 15.76 12.91 11.98
CA GLN A 223 16.32 14.19 12.41
C GLN A 223 17.19 14.86 11.34
N ALA A 224 17.98 14.10 10.58
CA ALA A 224 18.77 14.64 9.48
C ALA A 224 17.89 15.27 8.40
N MET A 225 16.77 14.61 8.05
CA MET A 225 15.86 15.13 7.02
C MET A 225 15.14 16.40 7.48
N ILE A 226 14.78 16.47 8.77
CA ILE A 226 14.23 17.69 9.39
C ILE A 226 15.25 18.83 9.36
N LEU A 227 16.51 18.56 9.72
CA LEU A 227 17.58 19.56 9.73
C LEU A 227 17.91 20.08 8.32
N LEU A 228 17.81 19.22 7.31
CA LEU A 228 17.99 19.59 5.90
C LEU A 228 16.78 20.34 5.32
N GLN A 229 15.74 20.60 6.12
CA GLN A 229 14.51 21.28 5.72
C GLN A 229 13.89 20.68 4.45
N LEU A 230 13.96 19.36 4.33
CA LEU A 230 13.45 18.66 3.16
C LEU A 230 11.93 18.71 3.12
N ASN A 231 11.38 18.79 1.91
CA ASN A 231 9.94 18.78 1.70
C ASN A 231 9.31 17.51 2.30
N PRO A 232 8.05 17.56 2.79
CA PRO A 232 7.36 16.39 3.34
C PRO A 232 7.35 15.18 2.39
N PHE A 233 7.29 15.43 1.08
CA PHE A 233 7.45 14.42 0.05
C PHE A 233 8.77 13.65 0.17
N SER A 234 9.90 14.37 0.14
CA SER A 234 11.24 13.78 0.21
C SER A 234 11.45 13.00 1.50
N MET A 235 10.86 13.48 2.62
CA MET A 235 10.87 12.75 3.89
C MET A 235 10.12 11.41 3.77
N MET A 236 8.90 11.42 3.23
CA MET A 236 8.10 10.19 3.08
C MET A 236 8.75 9.18 2.13
N VAL A 237 9.29 9.64 1.00
CA VAL A 237 9.97 8.76 0.05
C VAL A 237 11.24 8.18 0.65
N SER A 238 12.04 8.98 1.36
CA SER A 238 13.26 8.49 1.98
C SER A 238 12.96 7.49 3.09
N ASN A 239 11.95 7.75 3.94
CA ASN A 239 11.55 6.86 5.01
C ASN A 239 11.07 5.51 4.44
N ALA A 240 10.26 5.54 3.39
CA ALA A 240 9.79 4.32 2.72
C ALA A 240 10.95 3.56 2.04
N SER A 241 11.87 4.29 1.38
CA SER A 241 13.05 3.71 0.73
C SER A 241 13.98 3.01 1.73
N TRP A 242 14.20 3.62 2.90
CA TRP A 242 14.98 3.02 3.98
C TRP A 242 14.41 1.66 4.40
N VAL A 243 13.08 1.57 4.54
CA VAL A 243 12.40 0.31 4.86
C VAL A 243 12.53 -0.72 3.73
N PHE A 244 12.40 -0.32 2.47
CA PHE A 244 12.63 -1.22 1.32
C PHE A 244 14.07 -1.74 1.26
N ILE A 245 15.06 -0.91 1.57
CA ILE A 245 16.45 -1.33 1.64
C ILE A 245 16.63 -2.37 2.75
N LEU A 246 16.12 -2.11 3.97
CA LEU A 246 16.15 -3.08 5.06
C LEU A 246 15.47 -4.39 4.68
N MET A 247 14.34 -4.32 3.99
CA MET A 247 13.61 -5.48 3.46
C MET A 247 14.40 -6.27 2.40
N ALA A 248 15.07 -5.58 1.48
CA ALA A 248 15.91 -6.21 0.47
C ALA A 248 17.10 -6.92 1.12
N VAL A 249 17.78 -6.26 2.07
CA VAL A 249 18.87 -6.84 2.86
C VAL A 249 18.39 -8.08 3.61
N MET A 250 17.21 -8.03 4.25
CA MET A 250 16.61 -9.19 4.91
C MET A 250 16.31 -10.34 3.94
N SER A 251 15.74 -10.04 2.77
CA SER A 251 15.40 -11.05 1.77
C SER A 251 16.66 -11.77 1.28
N ILE A 252 17.74 -11.02 1.03
CA ILE A 252 19.06 -11.55 0.66
C ILE A 252 19.61 -12.40 1.80
N ALA A 253 19.67 -11.86 3.03
CA ALA A 253 20.18 -12.56 4.20
C ALA A 253 19.43 -13.88 4.47
N LYS A 254 18.11 -13.91 4.28
CA LYS A 254 17.30 -15.11 4.43
C LYS A 254 17.53 -16.13 3.31
N HIS A 255 17.90 -15.68 2.10
CA HIS A 255 18.21 -16.57 0.98
C HIS A 255 19.59 -17.22 1.14
N SER A 256 20.58 -16.48 1.63
CA SER A 256 21.91 -16.99 1.98
C SER A 256 21.91 -17.84 3.26
N TRP A 257 20.88 -17.74 4.10
CA TRP A 257 20.68 -18.61 5.28
C TRP A 257 19.93 -19.92 4.99
N LYS A 258 19.81 -20.37 3.74
CA LYS A 258 19.35 -21.74 3.45
C LYS A 258 20.38 -22.73 4.01
N LYS A 259 19.97 -23.39 5.11
CA LYS A 259 20.56 -24.53 5.84
C LYS A 259 22.07 -24.76 5.66
N PRO A 260 22.89 -24.67 6.73
CA PRO A 260 24.26 -25.17 6.67
C PRO A 260 24.26 -26.66 6.29
N MET A 261 25.21 -27.08 5.43
CA MET A 261 25.31 -28.40 4.79
C MET A 261 25.32 -29.62 5.75
N TRP A 262 25.43 -29.41 7.07
CA TRP A 262 25.47 -30.51 8.04
C TRP A 262 24.12 -31.17 8.34
N GLU A 263 22.97 -30.58 7.94
CA GLU A 263 21.67 -31.26 8.03
C GLU A 263 21.44 -32.31 6.91
N THR A 264 22.37 -32.46 5.96
CA THR A 264 22.35 -33.53 4.94
C THR A 264 23.20 -34.75 5.32
N LEU A 265 23.76 -34.77 6.54
CA LEU A 265 24.67 -35.80 7.03
C LEU A 265 24.18 -36.42 8.36
N ASN A 266 22.90 -36.78 8.44
CA ASN A 266 22.48 -37.82 9.37
C ASN A 266 21.86 -38.97 8.55
N PRO A 267 22.40 -40.19 8.65
CA PRO A 267 21.94 -41.36 7.90
C PRO A 267 20.53 -41.81 8.31
#